data_AF-A0A1V4VYC9-F1
#
_entry.id   AF-A0A1V4VYC9-F1
#
_cell.length_a   1.000
_cell.length_b   1.000
_cell.length_c   1.000
_cell.angle_alpha   90.00
_cell.angle_beta   90.00
_cell.angle_gamma   90.00
#
_symmetry.space_group_name_H-M   'P 1'
#
loop_
_entity.id
_entity.type
_entity.pdbx_description
1 polymer ?
#
loop_
_entity_poly.entity_id
_entity_poly.type
_entity_poly.pdbx_seq_one_letter_code
_entity_poly.pdbx_strand_id
1 'polypeptide(L)'
;MTVNKRIIAGILLLILIVGGSYFFEQITKAQGSRNGRLVPVIQHDETTAYLDAGVIRQLGRQEQEMNKDAGETGDNGDNEVSLGFVLGSAGVAGYQYIEVSGAGDSEDIKLGPRDIGGIVLSSNSNSTFAMADKAGGNRVIIKEVAKIYVAD
;
A
#
# COMPACT_ATOMS: atom_id res chain seq x y z
N MET A 1 6.45 22.49 47.21
CA MET A 1 5.21 22.34 46.42
C MET A 1 4.97 20.85 46.20
N THR A 2 4.09 20.21 46.97
CA THR A 2 3.86 18.75 46.87
C THR A 2 2.76 18.50 45.86
N VAL A 3 3.12 17.97 44.68
CA VAL A 3 2.15 17.59 43.65
C VAL A 3 1.23 16.50 44.21
N ASN A 4 -0.08 16.68 44.04
CA ASN A 4 -1.08 15.76 44.57
C ASN A 4 -0.94 14.38 43.90
N LYS A 5 -0.86 13.31 44.70
CA LYS A 5 -0.69 11.93 44.21
C LYS A 5 -1.74 11.51 43.17
N ARG A 6 -2.95 12.10 43.23
CA ARG A 6 -4.01 11.89 42.23
C ARG A 6 -3.66 12.47 40.84
N ILE A 7 -2.97 13.61 40.80
CA ILE A 7 -2.52 14.25 39.56
C ILE A 7 -1.41 13.40 38.92
N ILE A 8 -0.48 12.89 39.74
CA ILE A 8 0.60 12.00 39.27
C ILE A 8 0.00 10.74 38.63
N ALA A 9 -0.96 10.10 39.29
CA ALA A 9 -1.64 8.91 38.75
C ALA A 9 -2.36 9.20 37.42
N GLY A 10 -3.01 10.36 37.29
CA GLY A 10 -3.67 10.77 36.04
C GLY A 10 -2.68 10.99 34.89
N ILE A 11 -1.54 11.64 35.15
CA ILE A 11 -0.49 11.86 34.13
C ILE A 11 0.12 10.51 33.70
N LEU A 12 0.37 9.62 34.66
CA LEU A 12 0.93 8.30 34.38
C LEU A 12 -0.01 7.47 33.49
N LEU A 13 -1.32 7.56 33.73
CA LEU A 13 -2.34 6.87 32.93
C LEU A 13 -2.41 7.43 31.51
N LEU A 14 -2.30 8.76 31.33
CA LEU A 14 -2.22 9.38 30.00
C LEU A 14 -0.99 8.91 29.22
N ILE A 15 0.19 8.88 29.86
CA ILE A 15 1.42 8.39 29.23
C ILE A 15 1.26 6.93 28.81
N LEU A 16 0.61 6.11 29.64
CA LEU A 16 0.36 4.69 29.35
C LEU A 16 -0.57 4.49 28.14
N ILE A 17 -1.62 5.30 28.02
CA ILE A 17 -2.54 5.24 26.87
C ILE A 17 -1.80 5.64 25.60
N VAL A 18 -1.12 6.80 25.59
CA VAL A 18 -0.42 7.31 24.40
C VAL A 18 0.70 6.35 23.98
N GLY A 19 1.53 5.91 24.93
CA GLY A 19 2.60 4.95 24.67
C GLY A 19 2.07 3.58 24.22
N GLY A 20 0.98 3.12 24.83
CA GLY A 20 0.31 1.88 24.46
C GLY A 20 -0.24 1.91 23.02
N SER A 21 -0.89 3.01 22.63
CA SER A 21 -1.36 3.21 21.25
C SER A 21 -0.22 3.17 20.24
N TYR A 22 0.88 3.87 20.51
CA TYR A 22 2.04 3.88 19.61
C TYR A 22 2.68 2.49 19.46
N PHE A 23 2.81 1.76 20.58
CA PHE A 23 3.36 0.40 20.56
C PHE A 23 2.45 -0.60 19.83
N PHE A 24 1.13 -0.47 20.03
CA PHE A 24 0.15 -1.31 19.34
C PHE A 24 0.14 -1.07 17.82
N GLU A 25 0.27 0.19 17.40
CA GLU A 25 0.39 0.56 15.98
C GLU A 25 1.64 -0.07 15.33
N GLN A 26 2.79 0.00 15.99
CA GLN A 26 4.04 -0.62 15.52
C GLN A 26 3.89 -2.13 15.28
N ILE A 27 3.27 -2.85 16.24
CA ILE A 27 3.00 -4.30 16.10
C ILE A 27 2.06 -4.57 14.93
N THR A 28 1.00 -3.77 14.81
CA THR A 28 -0.02 -3.95 13.75
C THR A 28 0.59 -3.72 12.36
N LYS A 29 1.46 -2.72 12.21
CA LYS A 29 2.21 -2.47 10.97
C LYS A 29 3.14 -3.63 10.63
N ALA A 30 3.91 -4.13 11.59
CA ALA A 30 4.83 -5.23 11.36
C ALA A 30 4.10 -6.53 10.96
N GLN A 31 2.99 -6.86 11.62
CA GLN A 31 2.18 -8.03 11.28
C GLN A 31 1.44 -7.86 9.94
N GLY A 32 0.90 -6.66 9.69
CA GLY A 32 0.23 -6.35 8.43
C GLY A 32 1.18 -6.43 7.23
N SER A 33 2.42 -5.95 7.39
CA SER A 33 3.45 -6.01 6.35
C SER A 33 3.93 -7.44 6.08
N ARG A 34 4.11 -8.26 7.12
CA ARG A 34 4.47 -9.68 6.92
C ARG A 34 3.43 -10.48 6.16
N ASN A 35 2.16 -10.12 6.28
CA ASN A 35 1.03 -10.85 5.69
C ASN A 35 0.47 -10.17 4.42
N GLY A 36 1.17 -9.17 3.85
CA GLY A 36 0.72 -8.45 2.64
C GLY A 36 -0.57 -7.63 2.81
N ARG A 37 -1.04 -7.42 4.04
CA ARG A 37 -2.23 -6.61 4.35
C ARG A 37 -1.91 -5.10 4.40
N LEU A 38 -0.64 -4.79 4.70
CA LEU A 38 -0.09 -3.43 4.72
C LEU A 38 1.21 -3.46 3.92
N VAL A 39 1.15 -3.03 2.67
CA VAL A 39 2.28 -3.03 1.75
C VAL A 39 2.98 -1.68 1.82
N PRO A 40 4.22 -1.60 2.34
CA PRO A 40 4.99 -0.37 2.30
C PRO A 40 5.45 -0.10 0.86
N VAL A 41 5.31 1.15 0.44
CA VAL A 41 6.00 1.73 -0.72
C VAL A 41 7.24 2.42 -0.17
N ILE A 42 8.41 1.93 -0.57
CA ILE A 42 9.71 2.40 -0.08
C ILE A 42 10.44 3.13 -1.20
N GLN A 43 10.86 4.35 -0.95
CA GLN A 43 11.73 5.14 -1.83
C GLN A 43 12.83 5.76 -0.98
N HIS A 44 14.08 5.78 -1.46
CA HIS A 44 15.24 6.27 -0.69
C HIS A 44 15.39 5.61 0.72
N ASP A 45 15.11 4.31 0.83
CA ASP A 45 15.11 3.53 2.08
C ASP A 45 14.10 4.00 3.15
N GLU A 46 13.22 4.95 2.83
CA GLU A 46 12.14 5.40 3.69
C GLU A 46 10.78 4.92 3.17
N THR A 47 9.86 4.61 4.09
CA THR A 47 8.49 4.25 3.70
C THR A 47 7.68 5.52 3.42
N THR A 48 7.42 5.79 2.15
CA THR A 48 6.67 6.97 1.70
C THR A 48 5.17 6.80 1.88
N ALA A 49 4.67 5.56 1.71
CA ALA A 49 3.26 5.26 1.86
C ALA A 49 3.03 3.82 2.33
N TYR A 50 1.86 3.58 2.91
CA TYR A 50 1.33 2.24 3.17
C TYR A 50 0.07 2.02 2.34
N LEU A 51 0.02 0.88 1.66
CA LEU A 51 -1.11 0.47 0.85
C LEU A 51 -1.80 -0.72 1.51
N ASP A 52 -3.12 -0.68 1.59
CA ASP A 52 -3.94 -1.82 1.97
C ASP A 52 -5.03 -2.07 0.91
N ALA A 53 -5.74 -3.19 1.03
CA ALA A 53 -6.82 -3.53 0.10
C ALA A 53 -7.94 -2.47 0.04
N GLY A 54 -8.17 -1.71 1.11
CA GLY A 54 -9.10 -0.60 1.15
C GLY A 54 -8.61 0.59 0.33
N VAL A 55 -7.33 0.95 0.45
CA VAL A 55 -6.67 1.99 -0.37
C VAL A 55 -6.77 1.63 -1.84
N ILE A 56 -6.50 0.37 -2.21
CA ILE A 56 -6.62 -0.10 -3.60
C ILE A 56 -8.04 0.10 -4.16
N ARG A 57 -9.09 -0.23 -3.38
CA ARG A 57 -10.49 -0.01 -3.80
C ARG A 57 -10.85 1.47 -3.91
N GLN A 58 -10.36 2.29 -3.00
CA GLN A 58 -10.61 3.74 -3.03
C GLN A 58 -9.96 4.38 -4.26
N LEU A 59 -8.69 4.04 -4.51
CA LEU A 59 -7.95 4.53 -5.68
C LEU A 59 -8.53 3.99 -6.99
N GLY A 60 -9.00 2.74 -7.03
CA GLY A 60 -9.66 2.17 -8.21
C GLY A 60 -10.94 2.92 -8.59
N ARG A 61 -11.78 3.26 -7.59
CA ARG A 61 -12.96 4.11 -7.81
C ARG A 61 -12.58 5.51 -8.29
N GLN A 62 -11.55 6.10 -7.68
CA GLN A 62 -11.08 7.44 -8.07
C GLN A 62 -10.53 7.46 -9.49
N GLU A 63 -9.75 6.44 -9.89
CA GLU A 63 -9.24 6.27 -11.26
C GLU A 63 -10.40 6.12 -12.26
N GLN A 64 -11.40 5.31 -11.94
CA GLN A 64 -12.59 5.16 -12.79
C GLN A 64 -13.39 6.47 -12.93
N GLU A 65 -13.59 7.22 -11.85
CA GLU A 65 -14.28 8.51 -11.88
C GLU A 65 -13.52 9.50 -12.77
N MET A 66 -12.20 9.59 -12.62
CA MET A 66 -11.36 10.42 -13.48
C MET A 66 -11.42 10.00 -14.95
N ASN A 67 -11.38 8.70 -15.25
CA ASN A 67 -11.46 8.20 -16.62
C ASN A 67 -12.84 8.48 -17.23
N LYS A 68 -13.92 8.32 -16.46
CA LYS A 68 -15.28 8.68 -16.90
C LYS A 68 -15.40 10.16 -17.24
N ASP A 69 -14.85 11.03 -16.39
CA ASP A 69 -14.84 12.48 -16.61
C ASP A 69 -13.98 12.87 -17.82
N ALA A 70 -12.92 12.11 -18.11
CA ALA A 70 -12.09 12.28 -19.30
C ALA A 70 -12.69 11.67 -20.59
N GLY A 71 -13.82 10.96 -20.50
CA GLY A 71 -14.44 10.26 -21.62
C GLY A 71 -13.74 8.96 -22.02
N GLU A 72 -12.91 8.39 -21.14
CA GLU A 72 -12.20 7.14 -21.33
C GLU A 72 -12.97 5.97 -20.69
N THR A 73 -13.18 4.89 -21.44
CA THR A 73 -13.70 3.63 -20.88
C THR A 73 -12.60 2.90 -20.13
N GLY A 74 -12.45 3.20 -18.85
CA GLY A 74 -11.60 2.42 -17.95
C GLY A 74 -12.13 0.98 -17.84
N ASP A 75 -11.34 0.01 -18.28
CA ASP A 75 -11.70 -1.43 -18.26
C ASP A 75 -11.46 -2.08 -16.88
N ASN A 76 -11.03 -1.30 -15.88
CA ASN A 76 -10.73 -1.78 -14.53
C ASN A 76 -12.01 -1.87 -13.69
N GLY A 77 -12.20 -2.99 -12.98
CA GLY A 77 -13.30 -3.13 -12.02
C GLY A 77 -13.10 -2.29 -10.76
N ASP A 78 -14.13 -2.11 -9.93
CA ASP A 78 -14.08 -1.26 -8.70
C ASP A 78 -13.03 -1.68 -7.66
N ASN A 79 -12.47 -2.87 -7.82
CA ASN A 79 -11.44 -3.45 -6.96
C ASN A 79 -10.05 -3.43 -7.59
N GLU A 80 -9.91 -2.83 -8.78
CA GLU A 80 -8.70 -2.77 -9.57
C GLU A 80 -8.25 -1.32 -9.77
N VAL A 81 -6.94 -1.11 -9.79
CA VAL A 81 -6.33 0.19 -10.04
C VAL A 81 -5.02 0.00 -10.79
N SER A 82 -4.70 0.89 -11.73
CA SER A 82 -3.40 0.83 -12.40
C SER A 82 -2.25 1.08 -11.41
N LEU A 83 -1.14 0.36 -11.58
CA LEU A 83 0.03 0.55 -10.73
C LEU A 83 0.61 1.96 -10.88
N GLY A 84 0.53 2.54 -12.08
CA GLY A 84 0.92 3.93 -12.32
C GLY A 84 0.13 4.93 -11.48
N PHE A 85 -1.19 4.76 -11.39
CA PHE A 85 -2.05 5.62 -10.57
C PHE A 85 -1.74 5.51 -9.08
N VAL A 86 -1.42 4.30 -8.61
CA VAL A 86 -1.01 4.06 -7.22
C VAL A 86 0.32 4.72 -6.89
N LEU A 87 1.33 4.58 -7.76
CA LEU A 87 2.63 5.23 -7.56
C LEU A 87 2.49 6.76 -7.56
N GLY A 88 1.70 7.32 -8.50
CA GLY A 88 1.41 8.75 -8.52
C GLY A 88 0.70 9.23 -7.25
N SER A 89 -0.28 8.48 -6.76
CA SER A 89 -1.01 8.79 -5.51
C SER A 89 -0.14 8.64 -4.27
N ALA A 90 0.87 7.77 -4.29
CA ALA A 90 1.87 7.62 -3.24
C ALA A 90 2.94 8.73 -3.24
N GLY A 91 2.87 9.69 -4.18
CA GLY A 91 3.82 10.79 -4.29
C GLY A 91 5.14 10.40 -4.96
N VAL A 92 5.20 9.25 -5.63
CA VAL A 92 6.40 8.80 -6.33
C VAL A 92 6.53 9.56 -7.65
N ALA A 93 7.45 10.52 -7.71
CA ALA A 93 7.69 11.38 -8.86
C ALA A 93 8.94 10.94 -9.64
N GLY A 94 8.78 9.90 -10.48
CA GLY A 94 9.87 9.34 -11.29
C GLY A 94 10.61 8.21 -10.58
N TYR A 95 11.12 7.27 -11.38
CA TYR A 95 11.88 6.10 -10.95
C TYR A 95 12.55 5.44 -12.17
N GLN A 96 13.71 4.82 -11.98
CA GLN A 96 14.34 3.96 -12.99
C GLN A 96 13.65 2.60 -13.08
N TYR A 97 13.27 2.04 -11.92
CA TYR A 97 12.52 0.81 -11.83
C TYR A 97 11.80 0.70 -10.49
N ILE A 98 10.79 -0.15 -10.44
CA ILE A 98 10.20 -0.62 -9.20
C ILE A 98 10.50 -2.11 -9.04
N GLU A 99 10.64 -2.54 -7.80
CA GLU A 99 10.78 -3.93 -7.43
C GLU A 99 9.63 -4.29 -6.50
N VAL A 100 8.89 -5.33 -6.86
CA VAL A 100 7.68 -5.74 -6.18
C VAL A 100 7.92 -7.13 -5.63
N SER A 101 7.84 -7.25 -4.31
CA SER A 101 7.98 -8.51 -3.61
C SER A 101 6.61 -9.05 -3.24
N GLY A 102 6.39 -10.34 -3.45
CA GLY A 102 5.20 -11.01 -2.96
C GLY A 102 5.35 -11.51 -1.51
N ALA A 103 4.23 -11.81 -0.86
CA ALA A 103 4.22 -12.49 0.42
C ALA A 103 4.56 -13.99 0.24
N GLY A 104 5.35 -14.55 1.15
CA GLY A 104 5.77 -15.95 1.11
C GLY A 104 6.89 -16.23 0.08
N ASP A 105 6.83 -17.38 -0.59
CA ASP A 105 7.81 -17.83 -1.61
C ASP A 105 7.55 -17.24 -3.01
N SER A 106 6.92 -16.06 -3.09
CA SER A 106 6.66 -15.42 -4.38
C SER A 106 7.93 -14.73 -4.88
N GLU A 107 8.25 -14.90 -6.17
CA GLU A 107 9.44 -14.25 -6.77
C GLU A 107 9.30 -12.73 -6.78
N ASP A 108 10.43 -12.05 -6.56
CA ASP A 108 10.56 -10.60 -6.71
C ASP A 108 10.55 -10.23 -8.19
N ILE A 109 9.82 -9.17 -8.53
CA ILE A 109 9.67 -8.73 -9.92
C ILE A 109 10.12 -7.29 -10.06
N LYS A 110 11.04 -7.08 -11.01
CA LYS A 110 11.55 -5.76 -11.37
C LYS A 110 10.82 -5.25 -12.61
N LEU A 111 10.19 -4.08 -12.51
CA LEU A 111 9.42 -3.45 -13.57
C LEU A 111 10.00 -2.07 -13.90
N GLY A 112 10.23 -1.80 -15.18
CA GLY A 112 10.60 -0.46 -15.64
C GLY A 112 9.38 0.43 -15.91
N PRO A 113 9.58 1.73 -16.17
CA PRO A 113 8.52 2.67 -16.53
C PRO A 113 7.66 2.23 -17.72
N ARG A 114 8.24 1.45 -18.66
CA ARG A 114 7.53 0.94 -19.84
C ARG A 114 6.62 -0.25 -19.52
N ASP A 115 6.94 -1.02 -18.50
CA ASP A 115 6.24 -2.26 -18.18
C ASP A 115 4.97 -1.98 -17.36
N ILE A 116 4.94 -0.86 -16.63
CA ILE A 116 3.89 -0.52 -15.66
C ILE A 116 2.54 -0.21 -16.30
N GLY A 117 2.50 0.25 -17.55
CA GLY A 117 1.26 0.64 -18.22
C GLY A 117 0.24 -0.50 -18.38
N GLY A 118 0.69 -1.76 -18.35
CA GLY A 118 -0.19 -2.93 -18.39
C GLY A 118 -0.51 -3.53 -17.02
N ILE A 119 0.06 -3.00 -15.94
CA ILE A 119 0.01 -3.61 -14.61
C ILE A 119 -1.12 -3.01 -13.79
N VAL A 120 -1.95 -3.90 -13.23
CA VAL A 120 -3.04 -3.55 -12.32
C VAL A 120 -2.85 -4.21 -10.96
N LEU A 121 -3.27 -3.51 -9.92
CA LEU A 121 -3.39 -4.04 -8.57
C LEU A 121 -4.86 -4.36 -8.30
N SER A 122 -5.14 -5.59 -7.85
CA SER A 122 -6.50 -6.07 -7.61
C SER A 122 -6.68 -6.49 -6.16
N SER A 123 -7.56 -5.81 -5.43
CA SER A 123 -7.86 -6.15 -4.04
C SER A 123 -8.67 -7.46 -3.94
N ASN A 124 -8.35 -8.29 -2.94
CA ASN A 124 -9.04 -9.55 -2.72
C ASN A 124 -9.86 -9.57 -1.41
N SER A 125 -10.56 -10.67 -1.14
CA SER A 125 -11.37 -10.86 0.08
C SER A 125 -10.54 -11.05 1.35
N ASN A 126 -9.25 -11.34 1.24
CA ASN A 126 -8.34 -11.58 2.37
C ASN A 126 -7.72 -10.29 2.94
N SER A 127 -8.18 -9.13 2.47
CA SER A 127 -7.61 -7.81 2.78
C SER A 127 -6.17 -7.64 2.33
N THR A 128 -5.76 -8.38 1.30
CA THR A 128 -4.50 -8.20 0.57
C THR A 128 -4.83 -7.80 -0.88
N PHE A 129 -3.80 -7.59 -1.70
CA PHE A 129 -4.00 -7.33 -3.12
C PHE A 129 -2.98 -8.08 -3.98
N ALA A 130 -3.42 -8.46 -5.16
CA ALA A 130 -2.63 -9.12 -6.19
C ALA A 130 -2.13 -8.09 -7.21
N MET A 131 -1.05 -8.43 -7.90
CA MET A 131 -0.56 -7.74 -9.08
C MET A 131 -0.81 -8.61 -10.32
N ALA A 132 -1.44 -8.04 -11.34
CA ALA A 132 -1.73 -8.72 -12.59
C ALA A 132 -1.27 -7.90 -13.79
N ASP A 133 -0.82 -8.58 -14.84
CA ASP A 133 -0.57 -8.01 -16.15
C ASP A 133 -1.83 -8.15 -17.01
N LYS A 134 -2.53 -7.03 -17.23
CA LYS A 134 -3.70 -6.97 -18.10
C LYS A 134 -3.31 -7.05 -19.57
N ALA A 135 -2.18 -6.47 -19.98
CA ALA A 135 -1.73 -6.52 -21.36
C ALA A 135 -1.39 -7.96 -21.79
N GLY A 136 -0.92 -8.78 -20.86
CA GLY A 136 -0.62 -10.21 -21.03
C GLY A 136 -1.81 -11.16 -20.90
N GLY A 137 -3.06 -10.68 -20.97
CA GLY A 137 -4.27 -11.51 -20.85
C GLY A 137 -4.76 -11.73 -19.41
N ASN A 138 -4.60 -10.71 -18.57
CA ASN A 138 -5.01 -10.71 -17.15
C ASN A 138 -4.30 -11.79 -16.30
N ARG A 139 -3.00 -11.99 -16.55
CA ARG A 139 -2.20 -12.98 -15.83
C ARG A 139 -1.80 -12.39 -14.47
N VAL A 140 -2.17 -13.09 -13.39
CA VAL A 140 -1.67 -12.77 -12.06
C VAL A 140 -0.16 -13.05 -12.01
N ILE A 141 0.62 -12.03 -11.69
CA ILE A 141 2.08 -12.09 -11.59
C ILE A 141 2.50 -12.28 -10.13
N ILE A 142 1.86 -11.56 -9.20
CA ILE A 142 2.07 -11.71 -7.77
C ILE A 142 0.70 -11.87 -7.11
N LYS A 143 0.50 -12.98 -6.40
CA LYS A 143 -0.80 -13.29 -5.76
C LYS A 143 -1.11 -12.38 -4.57
N GLU A 144 -0.09 -12.08 -3.79
CA GLU A 144 -0.19 -11.21 -2.61
C GLU A 144 1.05 -10.34 -2.60
N VAL A 145 0.89 -9.04 -2.81
CA VAL A 145 2.01 -8.10 -2.74
C VAL A 145 2.37 -7.88 -1.26
N ALA A 146 3.66 -7.88 -0.95
CA ALA A 146 4.18 -7.63 0.38
C ALA A 146 4.95 -6.32 0.49
N LYS A 147 5.66 -5.92 -0.57
CA LYS A 147 6.48 -4.70 -0.59
C LYS A 147 6.60 -4.15 -2.00
N ILE A 148 6.65 -2.82 -2.11
CA ILE A 148 7.02 -2.12 -3.34
C ILE A 148 8.24 -1.27 -3.02
N TYR A 149 9.36 -1.53 -3.67
CA TYR A 149 10.57 -0.73 -3.61
C TYR A 149 10.70 0.08 -4.89
N VAL A 150 11.01 1.36 -4.75
CA VAL A 150 11.16 2.31 -5.85
C VAL A 150 12.63 2.71 -5.90
N ALA A 151 13.26 2.51 -7.05
CA ALA A 151 14.64 2.90 -7.30
C ALA A 151 14.69 4.00 -8.36
N ASP A 152 15.51 5.03 -8.11
CA ASP A 152 15.67 6.21 -8.96
C ASP A 152 16.73 6.04 -10.06
#